data_AF-A0A1F1EDJ4-F1
#
_entry.id   AF-A0A1F1EDJ4-F1
#
_cell.length_a   1.000
_cell.length_b   1.000
_cell.length_c   1.000
_cell.angle_alpha   90.00
_cell.angle_beta   90.00
_cell.angle_gamma   90.00
#
_symmetry.space_group_name_H-M   'P 1'
#
loop_
_entity.id
_entity.type
_entity.pdbx_description
1 polymer ?
#
loop_
_entity_poly.entity_id
_entity_poly.type
_entity_poly.pdbx_seq_one_letter_code
_entity_poly.pdbx_strand_id
1 'polypeptide(L)'
;MFNTMAPQSSAEADSQESKASEESKKPAVVIEDGILKMTGKVVKKKGRETLGSQPESGFPESELNGDYWILEFDAPGEVTGNRANYKETRWIDSGLLASHYSTHEESREKAEPWVGKHVTVSIAADKVGWQNDASLPNGPLRLGTSFEIEAAE
;
A
#
# COMPACT_ATOMS: atom_id res chain seq x y z
N MET A 1 -46.47 2.20 -57.17
CA MET A 1 -46.16 3.53 -56.63
C MET A 1 -45.93 3.32 -55.14
N PHE A 2 -44.75 3.42 -54.51
CA PHE A 2 -43.48 4.06 -54.82
C PHE A 2 -42.32 3.08 -54.52
N ASN A 3 -41.34 3.03 -55.42
CA ASN A 3 -40.01 2.47 -55.19
C ASN A 3 -39.13 3.63 -54.68
N THR A 4 -38.44 3.46 -53.55
CA THR A 4 -37.48 4.45 -53.04
C THR A 4 -36.05 4.02 -53.36
N MET A 5 -35.31 4.87 -54.08
CA MET A 5 -33.86 4.78 -54.34
C MET A 5 -33.05 5.52 -53.25
N ALA A 6 -32.00 4.85 -52.76
CA ALA A 6 -30.60 5.23 -52.41
C ALA A 6 -30.25 6.66 -51.85
N PRO A 7 -29.16 6.84 -51.05
CA PRO A 7 -27.77 6.57 -51.48
C PRO A 7 -26.81 5.95 -50.44
N GLN A 8 -25.69 5.40 -50.92
CA GLN A 8 -24.46 5.15 -50.14
C GLN A 8 -23.83 6.47 -49.70
N SER A 9 -23.28 6.53 -48.47
CA SER A 9 -22.20 7.45 -48.13
C SER A 9 -21.32 6.87 -47.03
N SER A 10 -20.02 6.92 -47.29
CA SER A 10 -18.91 6.44 -46.48
C SER A 10 -18.83 7.06 -45.09
N ALA A 11 -18.43 6.25 -44.11
CA ALA A 11 -17.57 6.66 -43.02
C ALA A 11 -16.87 5.43 -42.45
N GLU A 12 -15.63 5.21 -42.92
CA GLU A 12 -14.61 4.58 -42.09
C GLU A 12 -14.46 5.42 -40.82
N ALA A 13 -14.77 4.81 -39.69
CA ALA A 13 -14.24 5.16 -38.38
C ALA A 13 -13.83 3.81 -37.80
N ASP A 14 -12.61 3.33 -38.04
CA ASP A 14 -11.43 3.78 -37.29
C ASP A 14 -11.81 4.34 -35.91
N SER A 15 -12.38 3.46 -35.10
CA SER A 15 -12.21 3.55 -33.66
C SER A 15 -11.19 2.48 -33.30
N GLN A 16 -9.96 2.78 -33.68
CA GLN A 16 -8.76 2.25 -33.08
C GLN A 16 -8.83 2.60 -31.58
N GLU A 17 -9.50 1.73 -30.81
CA GLU A 17 -9.45 1.74 -29.35
C GLU A 17 -8.00 1.49 -28.94
N SER A 18 -7.28 2.60 -28.86
CA SER A 18 -5.88 2.61 -28.55
C SER A 18 -5.74 2.41 -27.06
N LYS A 19 -5.33 1.20 -26.70
CA LYS A 19 -4.45 0.88 -25.57
C LYS A 19 -4.75 1.64 -24.27
N ALA A 20 -5.46 0.99 -23.37
CA ALA A 20 -4.78 0.64 -22.14
C ALA A 20 -4.35 -0.81 -22.34
N SER A 21 -3.07 -0.99 -22.66
CA SER A 21 -2.45 -2.28 -22.40
C SER A 21 -2.87 -2.66 -20.99
N GLU A 22 -3.46 -3.84 -20.83
CA GLU A 22 -3.32 -4.62 -19.61
C GLU A 22 -1.82 -4.94 -19.50
N GLU A 23 -1.03 -3.88 -19.26
CA GLU A 23 0.34 -3.96 -18.85
C GLU A 23 0.24 -4.78 -17.58
N SER A 24 0.73 -6.02 -17.66
CA SER A 24 0.82 -6.97 -16.57
C SER A 24 1.23 -6.22 -15.32
N LYS A 25 0.27 -5.70 -14.55
CA LYS A 25 0.56 -4.79 -13.47
C LYS A 25 1.16 -5.70 -12.42
N LYS A 26 2.49 -5.68 -12.36
CA LYS A 26 3.26 -6.56 -11.49
C LYS A 26 2.62 -6.45 -10.11
N PRO A 27 2.29 -7.58 -9.46
CA PRO A 27 1.65 -7.53 -8.16
C PRO A 27 2.50 -6.66 -7.24
N ALA A 28 1.86 -5.65 -6.63
CA ALA A 28 2.55 -4.71 -5.75
C ALA A 28 2.96 -5.36 -4.43
N VAL A 29 2.49 -6.58 -4.15
CA VAL A 29 2.82 -7.37 -2.98
C VAL A 29 3.16 -8.78 -3.45
N VAL A 30 4.40 -9.22 -3.23
CA VAL A 30 4.90 -10.53 -3.66
C VAL A 30 5.74 -11.15 -2.56
N ILE A 31 5.67 -12.47 -2.40
CA ILE A 31 6.58 -13.22 -1.53
C ILE A 31 7.47 -14.10 -2.41
N GLU A 32 8.78 -13.85 -2.35
CA GLU A 32 9.81 -14.59 -3.08
C GLU A 32 10.88 -15.03 -2.09
N ASP A 33 11.19 -16.33 -2.04
CA ASP A 33 12.23 -16.90 -1.16
C ASP A 33 12.08 -16.50 0.32
N GLY A 34 10.84 -16.36 0.80
CA GLY A 34 10.54 -15.95 2.18
C GLY A 34 10.69 -14.44 2.45
N ILE A 35 10.99 -13.65 1.42
CA ILE A 35 11.04 -12.19 1.47
C ILE A 35 9.73 -11.63 0.91
N LEU A 36 9.05 -10.83 1.72
CA LEU A 36 7.93 -10.01 1.30
C LEU A 36 8.48 -8.76 0.62
N LYS A 37 8.13 -8.57 -0.65
CA LYS A 37 8.40 -7.37 -1.44
C LYS A 37 7.10 -6.60 -1.66
N MET A 38 7.13 -5.32 -1.34
CA MET A 38 5.99 -4.41 -1.49
C MET A 38 6.42 -3.18 -2.29
N THR A 39 5.70 -2.85 -3.35
CA THR A 39 6.01 -1.71 -4.22
C THR A 39 4.92 -0.65 -4.09
N GLY A 40 5.33 0.61 -3.94
CA GLY A 40 4.40 1.66 -3.61
C GLY A 40 5.05 3.01 -3.36
N LYS A 41 4.23 3.99 -2.99
CA LYS A 41 4.69 5.34 -2.68
C LYS A 41 4.88 5.50 -1.18
N VAL A 42 6.03 6.03 -0.76
CA VAL A 42 6.22 6.43 0.63
C VAL A 42 5.54 7.78 0.86
N VAL A 43 4.66 7.83 1.85
CA VAL A 43 3.96 9.03 2.28
C VAL A 43 4.14 9.25 3.76
N LYS A 44 4.12 10.51 4.17
CA LYS A 44 4.12 10.92 5.57
C LYS A 44 2.72 11.40 5.91
N LYS A 45 2.05 10.70 6.83
CA LYS A 45 0.67 10.98 7.25
C LYS A 45 0.61 11.20 8.76
N LYS A 46 -0.45 11.87 9.22
CA LYS A 46 -0.75 11.94 10.65
C LYS A 46 -1.38 10.64 11.15
N GLY A 47 -1.26 10.39 12.45
CA GLY A 47 -1.91 9.27 13.12
C GLY A 47 -3.41 9.23 12.84
N ARG A 48 -4.10 10.38 12.85
CA ARG A 48 -5.54 10.50 12.51
C ARG A 48 -5.92 9.98 11.13
N GLU A 49 -5.00 10.05 10.17
CA GLU A 49 -5.20 9.60 8.78
C GLU A 49 -4.86 8.10 8.62
N THR A 50 -4.07 7.54 9.54
CA THR A 50 -3.48 6.21 9.42
C THR A 50 -4.12 5.19 10.37
N LEU A 51 -4.36 5.60 11.61
CA LEU A 51 -4.88 4.79 12.70
C LEU A 51 -6.39 4.94 12.89
N GLY A 52 -6.99 5.90 12.18
CA GLY A 52 -8.40 6.28 12.31
C GLY A 52 -8.59 7.55 13.13
N SER A 53 -9.74 8.19 12.91
CA SER A 53 -10.04 9.53 13.42
C SER A 53 -10.70 9.54 14.79
N GLN A 54 -10.96 8.38 15.39
CA GLN A 54 -11.73 8.25 16.63
C GLN A 54 -10.81 8.06 17.85
N PRO A 55 -10.73 9.03 18.78
CA PRO A 55 -9.95 8.88 20.01
C PRO A 55 -10.52 7.80 20.94
N GLU A 56 -11.78 7.39 20.76
CA GLU A 56 -12.41 6.29 21.51
C GLU A 56 -11.73 4.93 21.30
N SER A 57 -10.93 4.79 20.23
CA SER A 57 -10.17 3.57 20.00
C SER A 57 -9.10 3.32 21.07
N GLY A 58 -8.68 4.33 21.83
CA GLY A 58 -7.64 4.18 22.87
C GLY A 58 -6.25 4.66 22.47
N PHE A 59 -6.13 5.38 21.34
CA PHE A 59 -4.88 6.06 20.99
C PHE A 59 -4.78 7.42 21.68
N PRO A 60 -3.66 7.76 22.34
CA PRO A 60 -3.47 9.08 22.92
C PRO A 60 -3.42 10.16 21.84
N GLU A 61 -3.86 11.37 22.18
CA GLU A 61 -3.91 12.53 21.27
C GLU A 61 -2.53 12.84 20.65
N SER A 62 -1.46 12.58 21.38
CA SER A 62 -0.10 12.66 20.86
C SER A 62 0.10 11.72 19.67
N GLU A 63 -0.25 10.44 19.80
CA GLU A 63 -0.17 9.45 18.71
C GLU A 63 -1.00 9.85 17.50
N LEU A 64 -2.21 10.36 17.72
CA LEU A 64 -3.06 10.84 16.62
C LEU A 64 -2.43 12.01 15.84
N ASN A 65 -1.64 12.87 16.50
CA ASN A 65 -1.00 14.04 15.87
C ASN A 65 0.46 13.79 15.42
N GLY A 66 1.00 12.60 15.70
CA GLY A 66 2.34 12.21 15.27
C GLY A 66 2.44 11.89 13.79
N ASP A 67 3.66 11.90 13.29
CA ASP A 67 3.97 11.50 11.92
C ASP A 67 4.14 9.98 11.81
N TYR A 68 3.60 9.44 10.73
CA TYR A 68 3.70 8.04 10.35
C TYR A 68 4.19 7.96 8.91
N TRP A 69 5.19 7.11 8.68
CA TRP A 69 5.75 6.84 7.37
C TRP A 69 5.10 5.58 6.85
N ILE A 70 4.31 5.74 5.79
CA ILE A 70 3.46 4.70 5.22
C ILE A 70 3.94 4.42 3.81
N LEU A 71 4.04 3.15 3.46
CA LEU A 71 4.09 2.69 2.09
C LEU A 71 2.67 2.44 1.63
N GLU A 72 2.16 3.25 0.70
CA GLU A 72 0.90 2.99 0.00
C GLU A 72 1.18 2.13 -1.22
N PHE A 73 0.62 0.92 -1.26
CA PHE A 73 0.92 -0.05 -2.32
C PHE A 73 0.27 0.36 -3.64
N ASP A 74 0.94 0.06 -4.76
CA ASP A 74 0.38 0.36 -6.10
C ASP A 74 -0.89 -0.44 -6.42
N ALA A 75 -1.05 -1.58 -5.75
CA ALA A 75 -2.20 -2.43 -5.76
C ALA A 75 -2.33 -3.10 -4.39
N PRO A 76 -3.56 -3.29 -3.87
CA PRO A 76 -3.73 -4.04 -2.65
C PRO A 76 -3.38 -5.52 -2.85
N GLY A 77 -3.06 -6.22 -1.77
CA GLY A 77 -2.70 -7.63 -1.82
C GLY A 77 -2.90 -8.35 -0.49
N GLU A 78 -2.86 -9.68 -0.52
CA GLU A 78 -2.92 -10.51 0.67
C GLU A 78 -1.55 -10.64 1.32
N VAL A 79 -1.47 -10.31 2.61
CA VAL A 79 -0.28 -10.55 3.42
C VAL A 79 -0.64 -11.40 4.61
N THR A 80 0.23 -12.35 4.93
CA THR A 80 0.17 -13.11 6.19
C THR A 80 1.17 -12.51 7.17
N GLY A 81 0.68 -11.98 8.29
CA GLY A 81 1.50 -11.37 9.34
C GLY A 81 1.25 -12.00 10.70
N ASN A 82 2.19 -11.78 11.63
CA ASN A 82 2.04 -12.23 13.01
C ASN A 82 1.04 -11.34 13.77
N ARG A 83 0.16 -11.95 14.56
CA ARG A 83 -0.69 -11.28 15.55
C ARG A 83 -0.61 -12.03 16.88
N ALA A 84 0.03 -11.42 17.86
CA ALA A 84 0.35 -12.05 19.14
C ALA A 84 0.96 -13.46 18.95
N ASN A 85 0.17 -14.52 19.18
CA ASN A 85 0.62 -15.90 19.15
C ASN A 85 0.17 -16.69 17.91
N TYR A 86 -0.44 -16.04 16.92
CA TYR A 86 -0.90 -16.70 15.69
C TYR A 86 -0.56 -15.88 14.44
N LYS A 87 -0.75 -16.48 13.27
CA LYS A 87 -0.63 -15.81 11.97
C LYS A 87 -2.01 -15.51 11.42
N GLU A 88 -2.15 -14.33 10.82
CA GLU A 88 -3.40 -13.88 10.21
C GLU A 88 -3.12 -13.35 8.81
N THR A 89 -3.95 -13.75 7.85
CA THR A 89 -3.88 -13.28 6.46
C THR A 89 -4.94 -12.22 6.22
N ARG A 90 -4.56 -11.11 5.58
CA ARG A 90 -5.47 -10.00 5.29
C ARG A 90 -5.20 -9.35 3.94
N TRP A 91 -6.26 -8.88 3.32
CA TRP A 91 -6.22 -7.96 2.19
C TRP A 91 -5.89 -6.55 2.67
N ILE A 92 -4.79 -5.98 2.20
CA ILE A 92 -4.29 -4.66 2.64
C ILE A 92 -3.79 -3.85 1.44
N ASP A 93 -3.77 -2.53 1.61
CA ASP A 93 -3.31 -1.56 0.62
C ASP A 93 -2.09 -0.75 1.09
N SER A 94 -1.61 -1.00 2.32
CA SER A 94 -0.58 -0.17 2.93
C SER A 94 0.21 -0.86 4.05
N GLY A 95 1.44 -0.37 4.24
CA GLY A 95 2.37 -0.81 5.27
C GLY A 95 2.97 0.35 6.08
N LEU A 96 3.05 0.20 7.39
CA LEU A 96 3.73 1.09 8.32
C LEU A 96 5.23 0.80 8.33
N LEU A 97 6.02 1.76 7.85
CA LEU A 97 7.48 1.73 7.87
C LEU A 97 8.02 2.24 9.20
N ALA A 98 7.47 3.35 9.69
CA ALA A 98 7.90 3.97 10.94
C ALA A 98 6.81 4.88 11.53
N SER A 99 6.90 5.15 12.83
CA SER A 99 6.07 6.16 13.49
C SER A 99 6.94 7.07 14.35
N HIS A 100 6.45 8.28 14.60
CA HIS A 100 7.10 9.25 15.48
C HIS A 100 7.29 8.71 16.91
N TYR A 101 6.39 7.82 17.34
CA TYR A 101 6.36 7.25 18.69
C TYR A 101 7.05 5.89 18.82
N SER A 102 7.59 5.33 17.74
CA SER A 102 8.38 4.10 17.86
C SER A 102 9.71 4.40 18.55
N THR A 103 10.22 3.45 19.33
CA THR A 103 11.59 3.47 19.85
C THR A 103 12.64 3.17 18.77
N HIS A 104 12.21 3.01 17.52
CA HIS A 104 13.04 2.60 16.39
C HIS A 104 13.31 3.80 15.49
N GLU A 105 14.13 4.72 15.98
CA GLU A 105 14.47 5.96 15.24
C GLU A 105 15.12 5.64 13.89
N GLU A 106 15.91 4.57 13.81
CA GLU A 106 16.55 4.07 12.60
C GLU A 106 15.54 3.83 11.46
N SER A 107 14.34 3.33 11.77
CA SER A 107 13.30 3.13 10.76
C SER A 107 12.78 4.44 10.20
N ARG A 108 12.72 5.50 11.02
CA ARG A 108 12.35 6.85 10.55
C ARG A 108 13.46 7.44 9.67
N GLU A 109 14.70 7.35 10.11
CA GLU A 109 15.86 7.84 9.34
C GLU A 109 16.00 7.11 8.00
N LYS A 110 15.65 5.82 7.96
CA LYS A 110 15.61 5.02 6.75
C LYS A 110 14.49 5.43 5.80
N ALA A 111 13.30 5.74 6.32
CA ALA A 111 12.12 6.06 5.50
C ALA A 111 12.03 7.52 5.05
N GLU A 112 12.52 8.49 5.85
CA GLU A 112 12.40 9.93 5.57
C GLU A 112 12.95 10.33 4.18
N PRO A 113 14.13 9.87 3.71
CA PRO A 113 14.66 10.23 2.39
C PRO A 113 13.83 9.75 1.20
N TRP A 114 12.90 8.81 1.44
CA TRP A 114 12.03 8.22 0.43
C TRP A 114 10.65 8.84 0.38
N VAL A 115 10.28 9.72 1.32
CA VAL A 115 8.97 10.39 1.31
C VAL A 115 8.71 11.08 -0.02
N GLY A 116 7.56 10.78 -0.62
CA GLY A 116 7.14 11.26 -1.93
C GLY A 116 7.63 10.43 -3.12
N LYS A 117 8.56 9.49 -2.89
CA LYS A 117 9.14 8.63 -3.94
C LYS A 117 8.41 7.30 -4.04
N HIS A 118 8.52 6.70 -5.23
CA HIS A 118 8.07 5.35 -5.52
C HIS A 118 9.21 4.37 -5.28
N VAL A 119 8.94 3.33 -4.49
CA VAL A 119 9.97 2.44 -3.94
C VAL A 119 9.50 0.99 -3.92
N THR A 120 10.45 0.07 -3.85
CA THR A 120 10.22 -1.30 -3.41
C THR A 120 10.77 -1.46 -2.00
N VAL A 121 9.96 -2.03 -1.11
CA VAL A 121 10.33 -2.37 0.26
C VAL A 121 10.40 -3.88 0.41
N SER A 122 11.53 -4.37 0.88
CA SER A 122 11.79 -5.80 1.08
C SER A 122 11.98 -6.11 2.56
N ILE A 123 11.29 -7.12 3.08
CA ILE A 123 11.45 -7.58 4.47
C ILE A 123 11.19 -9.07 4.55
N ALA A 124 11.87 -9.78 5.47
CA ALA A 124 11.54 -11.17 5.74
C ALA A 124 10.07 -11.31 6.17
N ALA A 125 9.33 -12.22 5.53
CA ALA A 125 7.89 -12.36 5.71
C ALA A 125 7.49 -12.79 7.14
N ASP A 126 8.42 -13.37 7.91
CA ASP A 126 8.21 -13.71 9.32
C ASP A 126 8.39 -12.50 10.28
N LYS A 127 8.85 -11.34 9.77
CA LYS A 127 9.08 -10.11 10.56
C LYS A 127 7.96 -9.08 10.45
N VAL A 128 6.94 -9.34 9.64
CA VAL A 128 5.77 -8.45 9.55
C VAL A 128 4.68 -8.87 10.52
N GLY A 129 3.85 -7.92 10.93
CA GLY A 129 2.79 -8.20 11.90
C GLY A 129 1.66 -7.19 11.91
N TRP A 130 0.64 -7.54 12.68
CA TRP A 130 -0.58 -6.75 12.87
C TRP A 130 -0.55 -6.05 14.22
N GLN A 131 -1.48 -5.11 14.42
CA GLN A 131 -1.76 -4.61 15.76
C GLN A 131 -2.20 -5.77 16.67
N ASN A 132 -1.55 -5.91 17.82
CA ASN A 132 -1.80 -7.01 18.76
C ASN A 132 -3.08 -6.78 19.56
N ASP A 133 -3.41 -5.52 19.84
CA ASP A 133 -4.63 -5.15 20.53
C ASP A 133 -5.84 -5.26 19.59
N ALA A 134 -6.78 -6.15 19.92
CA ALA A 134 -7.99 -6.38 19.13
C ALA A 134 -9.05 -5.27 19.32
N SER A 135 -8.92 -4.42 20.33
CA SER A 135 -9.81 -3.28 20.54
C SER A 135 -9.47 -2.07 19.66
N LEU A 136 -8.24 -2.04 19.12
CA LEU A 136 -7.80 -0.98 18.23
C LEU A 136 -8.16 -1.31 16.77
N PRO A 137 -8.45 -0.29 15.95
CA PRO A 137 -8.55 -0.44 14.51
C PRO A 137 -7.35 -1.20 13.95
N ASN A 138 -7.64 -2.12 13.05
CA ASN A 138 -6.64 -2.83 12.29
C ASN A 138 -6.02 -1.84 11.29
N GLY A 139 -4.95 -1.17 11.73
CA GLY A 139 -4.17 -0.27 10.90
C GLY A 139 -3.32 -0.99 9.84
N PRO A 140 -2.44 -0.26 9.15
CA PRO A 140 -1.53 -0.82 8.14
C PRO A 140 -0.65 -1.96 8.69
N LEU A 141 -0.14 -2.80 7.79
CA LEU A 141 0.82 -3.85 8.12
C LEU A 141 2.05 -3.26 8.80
N ARG A 142 2.56 -3.84 9.89
CA ARG A 142 3.76 -3.34 10.57
C ARG A 142 5.00 -4.03 10.01
N LEU A 143 5.89 -3.27 9.39
CA LEU A 143 7.13 -3.77 8.81
C LEU A 143 8.27 -3.54 9.82
N GLY A 144 8.38 -4.39 10.85
CA GLY A 144 9.37 -4.35 11.95
C GLY A 144 10.46 -3.25 11.91
N THR A 145 11.74 -3.63 11.87
CA THR A 145 12.87 -2.69 11.74
C THR A 145 13.87 -3.08 10.65
N SER A 146 13.82 -4.33 10.18
CA SER A 146 14.78 -4.93 9.27
C SER A 146 14.35 -4.89 7.80
N PHE A 147 13.52 -3.92 7.41
CA PHE A 147 13.14 -3.74 6.01
C PHE A 147 14.23 -3.01 5.25
N GLU A 148 14.37 -3.28 3.96
CA GLU A 148 15.19 -2.53 3.00
C GLU A 148 14.29 -1.70 2.08
N ILE A 149 14.77 -0.52 1.65
CA ILE A 149 14.07 0.35 0.69
C ILE A 149 14.99 0.63 -0.49
N GLU A 150 14.50 0.41 -1.70
CA GLU A 150 15.16 0.74 -2.95
C GLU A 150 14.21 1.51 -3.88
N ALA A 151 14.76 2.29 -4.81
CA ALA A 151 13.93 2.92 -5.84
C ALA A 151 13.22 1.84 -6.65
N ALA A 152 11.92 2.03 -6.92
CA ALA A 152 11.21 1.18 -7.87
C ALA A 152 11.68 1.53 -9.30
N GLU A 153 12.01 0.50 -10.08
CA GLU A 153 12.35 0.61 -11.51
C GLU A 153 11.13 0.88 -12.40
#